data_AF-A0A1I4B9G8-F1
#
_entry.id   AF-A0A1I4B9G8-F1
#
_cell.length_a   1.000
_cell.length_b   1.000
_cell.length_c   1.000
_cell.angle_alpha   90.00
_cell.angle_beta   90.00
_cell.angle_gamma   90.00
#
_symmetry.space_group_name_H-M   'P 1'
#
loop_
_entity.id
_entity.type
_entity.pdbx_description
1 polymer ?
#
loop_
_entity_poly.entity_id
_entity_poly.type
_entity_poly.pdbx_seq_one_letter_code
_entity_poly.pdbx_strand_id
1 'polypeptide(L)'
;RDGAGPILNASRRPFPFIRMVFADSGYRGPRVAEATSIAVEIVKRQPDQIGFAVQPRRWVVERFFAWISRNRRLWKDAEATIESATAFLYAAAVMILVRRIARNQ
;
A
#
# COMPACT_ATOMS: atom_id res chain seq x y z
N ARG A 1 13.34 1.52 7.91
CA ARG A 1 14.34 2.35 7.19
C ARG A 1 15.00 1.56 6.07
N ASP A 2 15.64 0.44 6.38
CA ASP A 2 16.46 -0.30 5.41
C ASP A 2 15.66 -1.09 4.36
N GLY A 3 14.41 -1.44 4.65
CA GLY A 3 13.54 -2.17 3.72
C GLY A 3 12.91 -1.32 2.59
N ALA A 4 12.90 0.01 2.69
CA ALA A 4 12.22 0.84 1.68
C ALA A 4 12.93 0.81 0.32
N GLY A 5 14.26 0.92 0.29
CA GLY A 5 15.02 0.89 -0.96
C GLY A 5 14.77 -0.39 -1.77
N PRO A 6 14.93 -1.59 -1.20
CA PRO A 6 14.64 -2.85 -1.89
C PRO A 6 13.21 -2.93 -2.44
N ILE A 7 12.20 -2.52 -1.66
CA ILE A 7 10.79 -2.54 -2.09
C ILE A 7 10.56 -1.58 -3.26
N LEU A 8 11.11 -0.37 -3.19
CA LEU A 8 10.97 0.66 -4.24
C LEU A 8 11.72 0.29 -5.52
N ASN A 9 12.78 -0.51 -5.42
CA ASN A 9 13.47 -1.07 -6.58
C ASN A 9 12.71 -2.24 -7.19
N ALA A 10 12.22 -3.17 -6.35
CA ALA A 10 11.41 -4.30 -6.79
C ALA A 10 10.12 -3.87 -7.50
N SER A 11 9.54 -2.72 -7.12
CA SER A 11 8.32 -2.21 -7.73
C SER A 11 8.51 -1.68 -9.16
N ARG A 12 9.73 -1.40 -9.61
CA ARG A 12 9.97 -0.73 -10.91
C ARG A 12 9.63 -1.54 -12.13
N ARG A 13 9.98 -2.81 -12.11
CA ARG A 13 9.68 -3.71 -13.22
C ARG A 13 8.16 -3.94 -13.38
N PRO A 14 7.40 -4.30 -12.33
CA PRO A 14 5.96 -4.51 -12.46
C PRO A 14 5.14 -3.22 -12.55
N PHE A 15 5.62 -2.11 -11.98
CA PHE A 15 4.86 -0.86 -11.87
C PHE A 15 5.68 0.37 -12.33
N PRO A 16 6.12 0.41 -13.61
CA PRO A 16 6.96 1.48 -14.12
C PRO A 16 6.26 2.85 -14.15
N PHE A 17 4.92 2.86 -14.05
CA PHE A 17 4.10 4.07 -14.04
C PHE A 17 4.02 4.76 -12.68
N ILE A 18 4.51 4.15 -11.59
CA ILE A 18 4.53 4.80 -10.26
C ILE A 18 5.57 5.91 -10.27
N ARG A 19 5.13 7.15 -10.01
CA ARG A 19 5.99 8.35 -9.97
C ARG A 19 6.20 8.91 -8.56
N MET A 20 5.30 8.61 -7.64
CA MET A 20 5.27 9.18 -6.28
C MET A 20 4.90 8.11 -5.26
N VAL A 21 5.56 8.12 -4.11
CA VAL A 21 5.19 7.33 -2.92
C VAL A 21 5.11 8.21 -1.69
N PHE A 22 4.20 7.88 -0.78
CA PHE A 22 4.08 8.51 0.53
C PHE A 22 4.76 7.63 1.57
N ALA A 23 5.57 8.23 2.43
CA ALA A 23 6.24 7.54 3.52
C ALA A 23 6.12 8.32 4.83
N ASP A 24 6.20 7.63 5.96
CA ASP A 24 6.19 8.27 7.28
C ASP A 24 7.53 8.98 7.59
N SER A 25 7.54 9.76 8.68
CA SER A 25 8.72 10.51 9.13
C SER A 25 9.93 9.63 9.46
N GLY A 26 9.72 8.33 9.70
CA GLY A 26 10.77 7.33 9.89
C GLY A 26 11.62 7.11 8.65
N TYR A 27 11.14 7.45 7.45
CA TYR A 27 11.87 7.25 6.16
C TYR A 27 12.57 8.50 5.64
N ARG A 28 12.71 9.57 6.45
CA ARG A 28 13.33 10.85 6.07
C ARG A 28 14.84 10.80 5.73
N GLY A 29 15.46 9.62 5.67
CA GLY A 29 16.91 9.48 5.45
C GLY A 29 17.31 9.55 3.97
N PRO A 30 18.52 10.06 3.64
CA PRO A 30 19.04 10.13 2.27
C PRO A 30 19.02 8.76 1.59
N ARG A 31 19.25 7.68 2.35
CA ARG A 31 19.19 6.30 1.89
C ARG A 31 17.90 5.92 1.15
N VAL A 32 16.75 6.48 1.53
CA VAL A 32 15.47 6.18 0.84
C VAL A 32 15.35 7.01 -0.43
N ALA A 33 15.78 8.28 -0.38
CA ALA A 33 15.75 9.19 -1.52
C ALA A 33 16.73 8.76 -2.63
N GLU A 34 17.90 8.26 -2.26
CA GLU A 34 18.93 7.81 -3.21
C GLU A 34 18.68 6.41 -3.76
N ALA A 35 17.91 5.58 -3.04
CA ALA A 35 17.65 4.21 -3.45
C ALA A 35 16.66 4.09 -4.62
N THR A 36 15.97 5.16 -5.03
CA THR A 36 14.98 5.10 -6.10
C THR A 36 14.81 6.43 -6.81
N SER A 37 14.46 6.41 -8.10
CA SER A 37 14.06 7.61 -8.85
C SER A 37 12.58 8.03 -8.68
N ILE A 38 11.85 7.40 -7.75
CA ILE A 38 10.44 7.70 -7.47
C ILE A 38 10.48 8.86 -6.49
N ALA A 39 9.66 9.88 -6.70
CA ALA A 39 9.53 10.94 -5.73
C ALA A 39 8.96 10.39 -4.42
N VAL A 40 9.61 10.70 -3.29
CA VAL A 40 9.19 10.26 -1.96
C VAL A 40 8.68 11.46 -1.18
N GLU A 41 7.37 11.48 -0.91
CA GLU A 41 6.75 12.48 -0.05
C GLU A 41 6.69 11.97 1.39
N ILE A 42 7.39 12.66 2.29
CA ILE A 42 7.35 12.34 3.72
C ILE A 42 6.13 13.01 4.35
N VAL A 43 5.13 12.23 4.71
CA VAL A 43 3.93 12.69 5.41
C VAL A 43 4.30 12.97 6.86
N LYS A 44 4.20 14.25 7.24
CA LYS A 44 4.53 14.74 8.58
C LYS A 44 3.29 15.23 9.31
N ARG A 45 3.36 15.19 10.63
CA ARG A 45 2.42 15.91 11.49
C ARG A 45 2.67 17.42 11.30
N GLN A 46 1.62 18.23 11.40
CA GLN A 46 1.81 19.69 11.37
C GLN A 46 2.60 20.12 12.63
N PRO A 47 3.53 21.10 12.52
CA PRO A 47 4.43 21.47 13.62
C PRO A 47 3.69 21.82 14.92
N ASP A 48 2.58 22.54 14.83
CA ASP A 48 1.81 23.05 15.98
C ASP A 48 0.59 22.20 16.31
N GLN A 49 0.52 20.98 15.77
CA GLN A 49 -0.67 20.15 15.93
C GLN A 49 -0.80 19.62 17.36
N ILE A 50 -1.82 20.10 18.08
CA ILE A 50 -2.23 19.55 19.38
C ILE A 50 -3.28 18.46 19.13
N GLY A 51 -3.10 17.29 19.77
CA GLY A 51 -4.02 16.16 19.61
C GLY A 51 -3.93 15.43 18.26
N PHE A 52 -4.91 14.55 18.01
CA PHE A 52 -4.96 13.73 16.79
C PHE A 52 -5.47 14.54 15.60
N ALA A 53 -4.78 14.42 14.46
CA ALA A 53 -5.29 14.89 13.18
C ALA A 53 -5.00 13.85 12.11
N VAL A 54 -5.94 13.74 11.18
CA VAL A 54 -5.88 12.77 10.09
C VAL A 54 -4.78 13.19 9.12
N GLN A 55 -3.79 12.32 8.94
CA GLN A 55 -2.74 12.52 7.96
C GLN A 55 -3.20 12.06 6.57
N PRO A 56 -2.83 12.79 5.50
CA PRO A 56 -3.18 12.40 4.14
C PRO A 56 -2.58 11.03 3.82
N ARG A 57 -3.38 10.17 3.16
CA ARG A 57 -2.98 8.84 2.64
C ARG A 57 -2.45 7.83 3.69
N ARG A 58 -2.50 8.14 4.99
CA ARG A 58 -1.93 7.28 6.05
C ARG A 58 -2.58 5.89 6.17
N TRP A 59 -3.89 5.81 5.96
CA TRP A 59 -4.67 4.58 6.17
C TRP A 59 -4.94 3.78 4.89
N VAL A 60 -4.24 4.07 3.78
CA VAL A 60 -4.59 3.47 2.48
C VAL A 60 -4.38 1.95 2.49
N VAL A 61 -3.29 1.49 3.10
CA VAL A 61 -2.91 0.07 3.13
C VAL A 61 -3.82 -0.73 4.07
N GLU A 62 -4.05 -0.21 5.28
CA GLU A 62 -4.92 -0.83 6.28
C GLU A 62 -6.37 -0.89 5.80
N ARG A 63 -6.81 0.14 5.08
CA ARG A 63 -8.16 0.17 4.50
C ARG A 63 -8.30 -0.90 3.40
N PHE A 64 -7.26 -1.13 2.60
CA PHE A 64 -7.23 -2.27 1.68
C PHE A 64 -7.39 -3.60 2.42
N PHE A 65 -6.63 -3.82 3.50
CA PHE A 65 -6.78 -5.02 4.31
C PHE A 65 -8.17 -5.15 4.94
N ALA A 66 -8.76 -4.05 5.42
CA ALA A 66 -10.12 -4.05 5.97
C ALA A 66 -11.16 -4.43 4.90
N TRP A 67 -11.01 -3.96 3.66
CA TRP A 67 -11.92 -4.31 2.57
C TRP A 67 -11.74 -5.75 2.10
N ILE A 68 -10.50 -6.21 1.93
CA ILE A 68 -10.24 -7.55 1.40
C ILE A 68 -10.62 -8.63 2.41
N SER A 69 -10.47 -8.36 3.70
CA SER A 69 -10.90 -9.25 4.79
C SER A 69 -12.43 -9.41 4.87
N ARG A 70 -13.21 -8.53 4.21
CA ARG A 70 -14.68 -8.69 4.11
C ARG A 70 -15.08 -9.69 3.03
N ASN A 71 -14.17 -10.14 2.19
CA ASN A 71 -14.46 -11.22 1.25
C ASN A 71 -14.54 -12.55 2.01
N ARG A 72 -15.77 -13.06 2.21
CA ARG A 72 -16.01 -14.32 2.94
C ARG A 72 -15.27 -15.53 2.37
N ARG A 73 -14.92 -15.52 1.07
CA ARG A 73 -14.15 -16.61 0.44
C ARG A 73 -12.66 -16.52 0.75
N LEU A 74 -12.15 -15.32 1.02
CA LEU A 74 -10.77 -15.10 1.46
C LEU A 74 -10.69 -15.20 2.98
N TRP A 75 -10.63 -16.44 3.48
CA TRP A 75 -10.39 -16.71 4.89
C TRP A 75 -8.90 -17.02 5.09
N LYS A 76 -8.30 -16.39 6.11
CA LYS A 76 -6.93 -16.67 6.57
C LYS A 76 -6.76 -18.15 6.85
N ASP A 77 -5.70 -18.72 6.27
CA ASP A 77 -5.23 -20.09 6.54
C ASP A 77 -6.24 -21.21 6.27
N ALA A 78 -7.29 -20.93 5.50
CA ALA A 78 -8.26 -21.94 5.08
C ALA A 78 -7.77 -22.77 3.89
N GLU A 79 -6.82 -22.23 3.13
CA GLU A 79 -6.36 -22.80 1.88
C GLU A 79 -5.23 -23.80 2.09
N ALA A 80 -5.30 -24.93 1.41
CA ALA A 80 -4.34 -26.03 1.56
C ALA A 80 -2.98 -25.73 0.93
N THR A 81 -2.93 -24.84 -0.08
CA THR A 81 -1.67 -24.47 -0.74
C THR A 81 -1.51 -22.96 -0.87
N ILE A 82 -0.26 -22.52 -1.02
CA ILE A 82 0.08 -21.11 -1.18
C ILE A 82 -0.48 -20.58 -2.51
N GLU A 83 -0.50 -21.42 -3.56
CA GLU A 83 -1.04 -21.09 -4.87
C GLU A 83 -2.54 -20.80 -4.80
N SER A 84 -3.31 -21.64 -4.09
CA SER A 84 -4.75 -21.40 -3.96
C SER A 84 -5.04 -20.17 -3.10
N ALA A 85 -4.31 -19.98 -1.99
CA ALA A 85 -4.38 -18.76 -1.18
C ALA A 85 -4.09 -17.50 -2.01
N THR A 86 -3.06 -17.56 -2.85
CA THR A 86 -2.65 -16.46 -3.74
C THR A 86 -3.72 -16.17 -4.79
N ALA A 87 -4.30 -17.20 -5.41
CA ALA A 87 -5.38 -17.05 -6.38
C ALA A 87 -6.62 -16.37 -5.77
N PHE A 88 -7.04 -16.78 -4.56
CA PHE A 88 -8.16 -16.14 -3.87
C PHE A 88 -7.85 -14.70 -3.44
N LEU A 89 -6.61 -14.41 -3.04
CA LEU A 89 -6.17 -13.05 -2.73
C LEU A 89 -6.34 -12.14 -3.95
N TYR A 90 -5.86 -12.58 -5.12
CA TYR A 90 -6.01 -11.82 -6.36
C TYR A 90 -7.48 -11.68 -6.78
N ALA A 91 -8.27 -12.75 -6.72
CA ALA A 91 -9.69 -12.70 -7.03
C ALA A 91 -10.43 -11.69 -6.15
N ALA A 92 -10.12 -11.66 -4.84
CA ALA A 92 -10.67 -10.69 -3.89
C ALA A 92 -10.29 -9.24 -4.23
N ALA A 93 -9.02 -9.00 -4.58
CA ALA A 93 -8.55 -7.68 -5.00
C ALA A 93 -9.24 -7.20 -6.29
N VAL A 94 -9.33 -8.06 -7.31
CA VAL A 94 -10.01 -7.75 -8.59
C VAL A 94 -11.47 -7.41 -8.35
N MET A 95 -12.18 -8.22 -7.56
CA MET A 95 -13.58 -7.95 -7.21
C MET A 95 -13.79 -6.59 -6.52
N ILE A 96 -12.83 -6.14 -5.70
CA ILE A 96 -12.90 -4.81 -5.08
C ILE A 96 -12.70 -3.71 -6.13
N LEU A 97 -11.71 -3.86 -7.00
CA LEU A 97 -11.38 -2.87 -8.03
C LEU A 97 -12.52 -2.71 -9.04
N VAL A 98 -13.06 -3.81 -9.56
CA VAL A 98 -14.19 -3.81 -10.51
C VAL A 98 -15.40 -3.09 -9.92
N ARG A 99 -15.76 -3.40 -8.66
CA ARG A 99 -16.88 -2.73 -7.97
C ARG A 99 -16.68 -1.24 -7.73
N ARG A 100 -15.45 -0.74 -7.74
CA ARG A 100 -15.16 0.70 -7.60
C ARG A 100 -15.23 1.40 -8.92
N ILE A 101 -14.63 0.80 -9.96
CA ILE A 101 -14.69 1.34 -11.31
C ILE A 101 -16.16 1.50 -11.71
N ALA A 102 -16.98 0.45 -11.52
CA ALA A 102 -18.41 0.49 -11.83
C ALA A 102 -19.24 1.48 -10.98
N ARG A 103 -18.71 2.00 -9.87
CA ARG A 103 -19.37 3.02 -9.04
C ARG A 103 -18.90 4.45 -9.33
N ASN A 104 -17.76 4.58 -9.99
CA ASN A 104 -17.11 5.84 -10.31
C ASN A 104 -17.22 6.18 -11.81
N GLN A 105 -17.89 5.32 -12.59
CA GLN A 105 -18.42 5.61 -13.93
C GLN A 105 -19.86 6.09 -13.77
#